data_AF-A0A2X3KFB8-F1
#
_entry.id   AF-A0A2X3KFB8-F1
#
_cell.length_a   1.000
_cell.length_b   1.000
_cell.length_c   1.000
_cell.angle_alpha   90.00
_cell.angle_beta   90.00
_cell.angle_gamma   90.00
#
_symmetry.space_group_name_H-M   'P 1'
#
loop_
_entity.id
_entity.type
_entity.pdbx_description
1 polymer ?
#
loop_
_entity_poly.entity_id
_entity_poly.type
_entity_poly.pdbx_seq_one_letter_code
_entity_poly.pdbx_strand_id
1 'polypeptide(L)'
;MKSIYDIRRDNLNEIIRKDFDNTQLRFAERFKKSANLVNRWSKGTKNIGASVAREIEAFTRKERFWLDVDHLSDSPILPKIIDPQEWSVEKQAAFTLGVWMESIRI
;
A
#
# COMPACT_ATOMS: atom_id res chain seq x y z
N MET A 1 5.26 -11.21 -11.94
CA MET A 1 5.69 -9.81 -12.19
C MET A 1 4.45 -8.93 -12.22
N LYS A 2 4.34 -7.96 -11.30
CA LYS A 2 3.21 -7.03 -11.29
C LYS A 2 3.31 -6.08 -12.49
N SER A 3 2.17 -5.63 -13.02
CA SER A 3 2.20 -4.55 -13.99
C SER A 3 2.56 -3.22 -13.30
N ILE A 4 3.10 -2.26 -14.05
CA ILE A 4 3.36 -0.92 -13.52
C ILE A 4 2.10 -0.25 -12.96
N TYR A 5 0.92 -0.58 -13.50
CA TYR A 5 -0.35 -0.05 -13.02
C TYR A 5 -0.75 -0.63 -11.67
N ASP A 6 -0.47 -1.91 -11.44
CA ASP A 6 -0.69 -2.56 -10.15
C ASP A 6 0.25 -1.97 -9.09
N ILE A 7 1.53 -1.78 -9.43
CA ILE A 7 2.52 -1.16 -8.54
C ILE A 7 2.07 0.24 -8.12
N ARG A 8 1.69 1.09 -9.08
CA ARG A 8 1.20 2.45 -8.79
C ARG A 8 -0.05 2.45 -7.93
N ARG A 9 -0.98 1.53 -8.18
CA ARG A 9 -2.21 1.39 -7.39
C ARG A 9 -1.87 1.02 -5.95
N ASP A 10 -1.05 0.00 -5.77
CA ASP A 10 -0.69 -0.50 -4.45
C ASP A 10 0.06 0.59 -3.66
N ASN A 11 0.98 1.31 -4.32
CA ASN A 11 1.69 2.46 -3.74
C ASN A 11 0.76 3.64 -3.38
N LEU A 12 -0.23 3.95 -4.23
CA LEU A 12 -1.23 4.97 -3.92
C LEU A 12 -2.03 4.58 -2.67
N ASN A 13 -2.45 3.31 -2.56
CA ASN A 13 -3.18 2.82 -1.41
C ASN A 13 -2.33 2.90 -0.13
N GLU A 14 -1.04 2.61 -0.21
CA GLU A 14 -0.11 2.79 0.91
C GLU A 14 0.04 4.24 1.34
N ILE A 15 0.13 5.18 0.40
CA ILE A 15 0.14 6.62 0.71
C ILE A 15 -1.15 7.00 1.43
N ILE A 16 -2.32 6.61 0.90
CA ILE A 16 -3.62 6.94 1.51
C ILE A 16 -3.72 6.34 2.92
N ARG A 17 -3.23 5.13 3.12
CA ARG A 17 -3.22 4.45 4.41
C ARG A 17 -2.34 5.15 5.43
N LYS A 18 -1.11 5.54 5.07
CA LYS A 18 -0.12 6.14 5.98
C LYS A 18 -0.35 7.62 6.23
N ASP A 19 -0.66 8.38 5.18
CA ASP A 19 -0.60 9.85 5.22
C ASP A 19 -2.01 10.49 5.30
N PHE A 20 -3.08 9.72 5.09
CA PHE A 20 -4.47 10.23 4.99
C PHE A 20 -5.49 9.40 5.79
N ASP A 21 -5.07 8.75 6.87
CA ASP A 21 -5.93 7.97 7.77
C ASP A 21 -6.78 6.92 7.04
N ASN A 22 -6.20 6.28 6.02
CA ASN A 22 -6.88 5.31 5.16
C ASN A 22 -8.15 5.84 4.47
N THR A 23 -8.28 7.17 4.35
CA THR A 23 -9.48 7.82 3.82
C THR A 23 -9.22 8.43 2.44
N GLN A 24 -9.73 7.77 1.40
CA GLN A 24 -9.62 8.23 0.01
C GLN A 24 -10.22 9.63 -0.21
N LEU A 25 -11.28 9.97 0.54
CA LEU A 25 -11.92 11.29 0.47
C LEU A 25 -10.96 12.41 0.88
N ARG A 26 -10.21 12.23 1.98
CA ARG A 26 -9.22 13.21 2.46
C ARG A 26 -8.10 13.43 1.44
N PHE A 27 -7.64 12.35 0.81
CA PHE A 27 -6.67 12.44 -0.28
C PHE A 27 -7.25 13.22 -1.46
N ALA A 28 -8.47 12.89 -1.89
CA ALA A 28 -9.12 13.53 -3.04
C ALA A 28 -9.30 15.04 -2.83
N GLU A 29 -9.77 15.46 -1.65
CA GLU A 29 -9.96 16.86 -1.29
C GLU A 29 -8.65 17.64 -1.33
N ARG A 30 -7.59 17.11 -0.70
CA ARG A 30 -6.29 17.80 -0.66
C ARG A 30 -5.58 17.78 -2.02
N PHE A 31 -5.72 16.70 -2.79
CA PHE A 31 -5.17 16.58 -4.15
C PHE A 31 -6.01 17.30 -5.21
N LYS A 32 -7.16 17.88 -4.83
CA LYS A 32 -8.09 18.60 -5.72
C LYS A 32 -8.58 17.76 -6.90
N LYS A 33 -8.89 16.48 -6.65
CA LYS A 33 -9.53 15.57 -7.63
C LYS A 33 -10.83 15.03 -7.04
N SER A 34 -11.70 14.50 -7.90
CA SER A 34 -12.95 13.89 -7.42
C SER A 34 -12.68 12.60 -6.65
N ALA A 35 -13.41 12.38 -5.56
CA ALA A 35 -13.32 11.15 -4.77
C ALA A 35 -13.61 9.90 -5.62
N ASN A 36 -14.52 10.00 -6.60
CA ASN A 36 -14.80 8.91 -7.54
C ASN A 36 -13.58 8.56 -8.39
N LEU A 37 -12.80 9.54 -8.86
CA LEU A 37 -11.60 9.29 -9.64
C LEU A 37 -10.53 8.56 -8.81
N VAL A 38 -10.32 9.01 -7.56
CA VAL A 38 -9.37 8.38 -6.62
C VAL A 38 -9.81 6.95 -6.29
N ASN A 39 -11.09 6.72 -6.05
CA ASN A 39 -11.64 5.39 -5.82
C ASN A 39 -11.38 4.45 -7.02
N ARG A 40 -11.59 4.94 -8.25
CA ARG A 40 -11.30 4.17 -9.47
C ARG A 40 -9.82 3.83 -9.62
N TRP A 41 -8.92 4.74 -9.24
CA TRP A 41 -7.49 4.47 -9.17
C TRP A 41 -7.18 3.40 -8.11
N SER A 42 -7.64 3.57 -6.87
CA SER A 42 -7.42 2.63 -5.77
C SER A 42 -7.95 1.23 -6.04
N LYS A 43 -9.11 1.09 -6.72
CA LYS A 43 -9.69 -0.19 -7.13
C LYS A 43 -9.01 -0.80 -8.36
N GLY A 44 -8.25 -0.02 -9.13
CA GLY A 44 -7.68 -0.44 -10.41
C GLY A 44 -8.67 -0.48 -11.58
N THR A 45 -9.88 0.07 -11.43
CA THR A 45 -10.84 0.20 -12.55
C THR A 45 -10.47 1.33 -13.52
N LYS A 46 -9.54 2.21 -13.10
CA LYS A 46 -8.86 3.15 -13.97
C LYS A 46 -7.37 3.12 -13.64
N ASN A 47 -6.53 2.99 -14.66
CA ASN A 47 -5.09 3.00 -14.48
C ASN A 47 -4.55 4.39 -14.13
N ILE A 48 -3.47 4.40 -13.35
CA ILE A 48 -2.69 5.61 -13.06
C ILE A 48 -1.61 5.75 -14.14
N GLY A 49 -1.82 6.70 -15.06
CA GLY A 49 -0.86 7.03 -16.12
C GLY A 49 0.37 7.76 -15.59
N ALA A 50 1.40 7.91 -16.43
CA ALA A 50 2.67 8.52 -16.04
C ALA A 50 2.52 9.96 -15.53
N SER A 51 1.77 10.82 -16.23
CA SER A 51 1.53 12.22 -15.81
C SER A 51 0.91 12.29 -14.42
N VAL A 52 -0.16 11.52 -14.19
CA VAL A 52 -0.85 11.47 -12.91
C VAL A 52 0.06 10.92 -11.81
N ALA A 53 0.87 9.89 -12.10
CA ALA A 53 1.84 9.38 -11.14
C ALA A 53 2.82 10.48 -10.70
N ARG A 54 3.34 11.29 -11.63
CA ARG A 54 4.21 12.43 -11.29
C ARG A 54 3.52 13.50 -10.47
N GLU A 55 2.26 13.83 -10.80
CA GLU A 55 1.46 14.78 -10.02
C GLU A 55 1.29 14.28 -8.57
N ILE A 56 1.00 12.99 -8.38
CA ILE A 56 0.85 12.39 -7.05
C ILE A 56 2.19 12.42 -6.31
N GLU A 57 3.30 12.04 -6.94
CA GLU A 57 4.66 12.09 -6.34
C GLU A 57 4.97 13.50 -5.82
N ALA A 58 4.78 14.52 -6.66
CA ALA A 58 5.03 15.91 -6.30
C ALA A 58 4.14 16.39 -5.14
N PHE A 59 2.85 16.04 -5.17
CA PHE A 59 1.91 16.40 -4.12
C PHE A 59 2.24 15.74 -2.77
N THR A 60 2.64 14.47 -2.81
CA THR A 60 2.95 13.65 -1.63
C THR A 60 4.40 13.81 -1.16
N ARG A 61 5.17 14.69 -1.81
CA ARG A 61 6.60 14.96 -1.55
C ARG A 61 7.46 13.69 -1.61
N LYS A 62 7.10 12.77 -2.51
CA LYS A 62 7.91 11.59 -2.80
C LYS A 62 8.91 11.90 -3.90
N GLU A 63 9.98 11.12 -3.95
CA GLU A 63 10.95 11.22 -5.03
C GLU A 63 10.32 10.86 -6.38
N ARG A 64 10.92 11.37 -7.45
CA ARG A 64 10.47 11.06 -8.80
C ARG A 64 10.60 9.55 -9.06
N PHE A 65 9.58 8.94 -9.66
CA PHE A 65 9.47 7.49 -9.89
C PHE A 65 9.21 6.66 -8.63
N TRP A 66 9.00 7.27 -7.46
CA TRP A 66 8.67 6.51 -6.25
C TRP A 66 7.42 5.65 -6.42
N LEU A 67 6.41 6.13 -7.15
CA LEU A 67 5.17 5.37 -7.41
C LEU A 67 5.37 4.19 -8.37
N ASP A 68 6.50 4.13 -9.09
CA ASP A 68 6.80 3.11 -10.09
C ASP A 68 7.63 1.94 -9.52
N VAL A 69 8.15 2.09 -8.31
CA VAL A 69 8.93 1.07 -7.60
C VAL A 69 8.01 0.23 -6.74
N ASP A 70 8.11 -1.10 -6.82
CA ASP A 70 7.29 -1.99 -6.00
C ASP A 70 7.86 -2.10 -4.58
N HIS A 71 7.36 -1.26 -3.67
CA HIS A 71 7.78 -1.24 -2.26
C HIS A 71 7.15 -2.34 -1.42
N LEU A 72 6.20 -3.10 -1.99
CA LEU A 72 5.39 -4.07 -1.29
C LEU A 72 5.76 -5.52 -1.60
N SER A 73 6.58 -5.77 -2.63
CA SER A 73 7.09 -7.12 -2.91
C SER A 73 8.19 -7.56 -1.93
N ASP A 74 8.91 -6.63 -1.32
CA ASP A 74 9.90 -6.89 -0.26
C ASP A 74 9.29 -6.91 1.14
N SER A 75 8.00 -6.60 1.28
CA SER A 75 7.32 -6.78 2.55
C SER A 75 7.28 -8.29 2.82
N PRO A 76 7.85 -8.79 3.94
CA PRO A 76 7.72 -10.21 4.28
C PRO A 76 6.24 -10.54 4.21
N ILE A 77 5.91 -11.60 3.47
CA ILE A 77 4.55 -12.09 3.34
C ILE A 77 4.13 -12.47 4.75
N LEU A 78 3.55 -11.53 5.49
CA LEU A 78 2.79 -11.85 6.66
C LEU A 78 1.66 -12.71 6.10
N PRO A 79 1.57 -14.00 6.49
CA PRO A 79 0.51 -14.85 6.00
C PRO A 79 -0.79 -14.09 6.26
N LYS A 80 -1.53 -13.83 5.18
CA LYS A 80 -2.87 -13.25 5.23
C LYS A 80 -3.59 -14.06 6.31
N ILE A 81 -4.08 -13.41 7.36
CA ILE A 81 -4.77 -14.11 8.44
C ILE A 81 -5.98 -14.79 7.80
N ILE A 82 -5.84 -16.08 7.50
CA ILE A 82 -6.92 -16.96 7.06
C ILE A 82 -7.64 -17.31 8.34
N ASP A 83 -8.85 -16.79 8.48
CA ASP A 83 -9.86 -17.09 9.49
C ASP A 83 -9.40 -17.07 10.97
N PRO A 84 -9.91 -16.16 11.82
CA PRO A 84 -9.67 -16.18 13.27
C PRO A 84 -9.96 -17.53 13.95
N GLN A 85 -10.73 -18.43 13.34
CA GLN A 85 -11.01 -19.77 13.86
C GLN A 85 -9.91 -20.82 13.57
N GLU A 86 -8.96 -20.57 12.66
CA GLU A 86 -7.88 -21.52 12.33
C GLU A 86 -6.57 -21.30 13.11
N TRP A 87 -6.57 -20.34 14.03
CA TRP A 87 -5.37 -19.95 14.76
C TRP A 87 -5.20 -20.79 16.03
N SER A 88 -4.48 -21.90 15.92
CA SER A 88 -4.04 -22.67 17.10
C SER A 88 -2.96 -21.90 17.88
N VAL A 89 -2.92 -22.07 19.21
CA VAL A 89 -2.00 -21.34 20.11
C VAL A 89 -0.54 -21.50 19.67
N GLU A 90 -0.19 -22.66 19.12
CA GLU A 90 1.14 -22.98 18.61
C GLU A 90 1.52 -22.11 17.41
N LYS A 91 0.59 -21.87 16.48
CA LYS A 91 0.80 -20.96 15.35
C LYS A 91 0.99 -19.52 15.83
N GLN A 92 0.35 -19.13 16.94
CA GLN A 92 0.45 -17.78 17.50
C GLN A 92 1.81 -17.56 18.15
N ALA A 93 2.24 -18.52 18.95
CA ALA A 93 3.57 -18.51 19.55
C ALA A 93 4.67 -18.48 18.48
N ALA A 94 4.57 -19.32 17.45
CA ALA A 94 5.54 -19.34 16.34
C ALA A 94 5.61 -18.00 15.59
N PHE A 95 4.45 -17.38 15.32
CA PHE A 95 4.38 -16.07 14.66
C PHE A 95 5.04 -14.97 15.51
N THR A 96 4.66 -14.85 16.79
CA THR A 96 5.21 -13.83 17.68
C THR A 96 6.71 -14.01 17.88
N LEU A 97 7.19 -15.26 17.99
CA LEU A 97 8.62 -15.57 18.08
C LEU A 97 9.37 -15.21 16.80
N GLY A 98 8.81 -15.48 15.62
CA GLY A 98 9.42 -15.10 14.34
C GLY A 98 9.61 -13.59 14.22
N VAL A 99 8.58 -12.82 14.57
CA VAL A 99 8.64 -11.34 14.58
C VAL A 99 9.68 -10.84 15.60
N TRP A 100 9.76 -11.46 16.78
CA TRP A 100 10.76 -11.10 17.79
C TRP A 100 12.19 -11.43 17.36
N MET A 101 12.43 -12.59 16.76
CA MET A 101 13.76 -12.99 16.31
C MET A 101 14.28 -12.11 15.18
N GLU A 102 13.42 -11.64 14.27
CA GLU A 102 13.81 -10.71 13.21
C GLU A 102 14.20 -9.33 13.77
N SER A 103 13.55 -8.88 14.85
CA SER A 103 13.85 -7.62 15.53
C SER A 103 15.18 -7.63 16.32
N ILE A 104 15.74 -8.81 16.62
CA ILE A 104 16.96 -8.97 17.43
C ILE A 104 18.22 -9.10 16.54
N ARG A 105 18.07 -9.25 15.22
CA ARG A 105 19.20 -9.35 14.27
C ARG A 105 19.89 -8.02 13.92
N ILE A 106 19.96 -7.08 14.88
CA ILE A 106 20.69 -5.81 14.76
C ILE A 106 22.00 -5.90 15.55
#